data_AF-A0A931ZV88-F1
#
_entry.id   AF-A0A931ZV88-F1
#
_cell.length_a   1.000
_cell.length_b   1.000
_cell.length_c   1.000
_cell.angle_alpha   90.00
_cell.angle_beta   90.00
_cell.angle_gamma   90.00
#
_symmetry.space_group_name_H-M   'P 1'
#
loop_
_entity.id
_entity.type
_entity.pdbx_description
1 polymer ?
#
loop_
_entity_poly.entity_id
_entity_poly.type
_entity_poly.pdbx_seq_one_letter_code
_entity_poly.pdbx_strand_id
1 'polypeptide(L)'
;PGRLEGGAKSRDELLRRYVEALERRDTMVLVGMTITRAEFAYLYYPTAPEARPPYDLDPGLFWFMLQQNSRKGLLRALDDRGGRPLGYLGYTCDDEPSQHGGNTVWGPCLVRRVPAPGDTVVERLFGPIVEREGRFKFLSYGNKL
;
A
#
# COMPACT_ATOMS: atom_id res chain seq x y z
N PRO A 1 -4.54 -21.20 -3.16
CA PRO A 1 -5.43 -20.05 -2.88
C PRO A 1 -5.17 -18.91 -3.87
N GLY A 2 -6.21 -18.39 -4.55
CA GLY A 2 -6.09 -17.37 -5.61
C GLY A 2 -6.28 -15.92 -5.17
N ARG A 3 -6.50 -15.65 -3.88
CA ARG A 3 -6.86 -14.32 -3.35
C ARG A 3 -5.85 -13.79 -2.34
N LEU A 4 -5.90 -12.48 -2.08
CA LEU A 4 -5.13 -11.83 -1.00
C LEU A 4 -5.75 -12.15 0.37
N GLU A 5 -5.01 -12.90 1.19
CA GLU A 5 -5.47 -13.39 2.48
C GLU A 5 -5.55 -12.27 3.51
N GLY A 6 -6.71 -12.10 4.16
CA GLY A 6 -6.91 -10.98 5.10
C GLY A 6 -7.02 -9.61 4.41
N GLY A 7 -7.07 -9.55 3.08
CA GLY A 7 -7.27 -8.32 2.33
C GLY A 7 -8.61 -7.66 2.64
N ALA A 8 -8.61 -6.33 2.63
CA ALA A 8 -9.81 -5.51 2.80
C ALA A 8 -10.80 -5.74 1.65
N LYS A 9 -12.09 -5.43 1.85
CA LYS A 9 -13.14 -5.59 0.82
C LYS A 9 -13.24 -4.41 -0.15
N SER A 10 -12.61 -3.29 0.19
CA SER A 10 -12.51 -2.11 -0.67
C SER A 10 -11.24 -1.32 -0.35
N ARG A 11 -10.86 -0.41 -1.25
CA ARG A 11 -9.81 0.59 -1.00
C ARG A 11 -10.16 1.48 0.19
N ASP A 12 -11.43 1.88 0.33
CA ASP A 12 -11.90 2.67 1.47
C ASP A 12 -11.67 1.95 2.80
N GLU A 13 -12.05 0.67 2.88
CA GLU A 13 -11.83 -0.14 4.08
C GLU A 13 -10.33 -0.27 4.39
N LEU A 14 -9.50 -0.53 3.37
CA LEU A 14 -8.05 -0.64 3.53
C LEU A 14 -7.45 0.65 4.10
N LEU A 15 -7.86 1.81 3.58
CA LEU A 15 -7.30 3.10 3.98
C LEU A 15 -7.80 3.54 5.35
N ARG A 16 -9.07 3.29 5.70
CA ARG A 16 -9.56 3.53 7.05
C ARG A 16 -8.79 2.70 8.08
N ARG A 17 -8.61 1.40 7.82
CA ARG A 17 -7.81 0.52 8.69
C ARG A 17 -6.35 0.95 8.80
N TYR A 18 -5.76 1.43 7.70
CA TYR A 18 -4.40 1.98 7.71
C TYR A 18 -4.27 3.22 8.60
N VAL A 19 -5.19 4.18 8.46
CA VAL A 19 -5.21 5.39 9.27
C VAL A 19 -5.39 5.03 10.74
N GLU A 20 -6.40 4.23 11.07
CA GLU A 20 -6.67 3.79 12.44
C GLU A 20 -5.45 3.07 13.06
N ALA A 21 -4.76 2.23 12.28
CA ALA A 21 -3.56 1.54 12.74
C ALA A 21 -2.37 2.49 12.94
N LEU A 22 -2.18 3.50 12.07
CA LEU A 22 -1.17 4.54 12.27
C LEU A 22 -1.45 5.37 13.54
N GLU A 23 -2.68 5.84 13.71
CA GLU A 23 -3.09 6.62 14.89
C GLU A 23 -2.86 5.84 16.19
N ARG A 24 -3.03 4.51 16.17
CA ARG A 24 -2.79 3.62 17.31
C ARG A 24 -1.35 3.08 17.41
N ARG A 25 -0.48 3.38 16.44
CA ARG A 25 0.85 2.77 16.25
C ARG A 25 0.80 1.23 16.25
N ASP A 26 -0.27 0.65 15.72
CA ASP A 26 -0.50 -0.79 15.66
C ASP A 26 0.29 -1.42 14.51
N THR A 27 1.56 -1.70 14.79
CA THR A 27 2.50 -2.25 13.79
C THR A 27 2.10 -3.62 13.28
N MET A 28 1.42 -4.45 14.09
CA MET A 28 0.98 -5.77 13.65
C MET A 28 -0.11 -5.65 12.60
N VAL A 29 -1.08 -4.75 12.81
CA VAL A 29 -2.15 -4.49 11.82
C VAL A 29 -1.56 -3.92 10.54
N LEU A 30 -0.61 -2.98 10.65
CA LEU A 30 0.09 -2.41 9.49
C LEU A 30 0.80 -3.50 8.67
N VAL A 31 1.63 -4.33 9.30
CA VAL A 31 2.30 -5.44 8.60
C VAL A 31 1.31 -6.42 7.97
N GLY A 32 0.17 -6.68 8.61
CA GLY A 32 -0.88 -7.56 8.09
C GLY A 32 -1.61 -7.02 6.86
N MET A 33 -1.53 -5.71 6.57
CA MET A 33 -2.19 -5.07 5.42
C MET A 33 -1.33 -5.02 4.16
N THR A 34 -0.03 -5.34 4.23
CA THR A 34 0.82 -5.50 3.05
C THR A 34 0.77 -6.92 2.49
N ILE A 35 1.09 -7.05 1.20
CA ILE A 35 1.27 -8.37 0.61
C ILE A 35 2.38 -9.16 1.31
N THR A 36 2.16 -10.45 1.44
CA THR A 36 3.14 -11.41 1.93
C THR A 36 4.10 -11.84 0.84
N ARG A 37 5.21 -12.51 1.22
CA ARG A 37 6.15 -13.09 0.26
C ARG A 37 5.49 -14.12 -0.66
N ALA A 38 4.56 -14.92 -0.14
CA ALA A 38 3.83 -15.91 -0.92
C ALA A 38 2.88 -15.24 -1.92
N GLU A 39 2.11 -14.25 -1.48
CA GLU A 39 1.24 -13.48 -2.39
C GLU A 39 2.04 -12.76 -3.46
N PHE A 40 3.20 -12.18 -3.11
CA PHE A 40 4.12 -11.63 -4.09
C PHE A 40 4.52 -12.66 -5.13
N ALA A 41 5.08 -13.79 -4.69
CA ALA A 41 5.68 -14.79 -5.58
C ALA A 41 4.65 -15.47 -6.50
N TYR A 42 3.45 -15.75 -6.00
CA TYR A 42 2.46 -16.55 -6.73
C TYR A 42 1.33 -15.75 -7.35
N LEU A 43 0.98 -14.58 -6.80
CA LEU A 43 -0.18 -13.81 -7.26
C LEU A 43 0.22 -12.54 -8.02
N TYR A 44 1.32 -11.89 -7.66
CA TYR A 44 1.71 -10.60 -8.24
C TYR A 44 2.84 -10.73 -9.28
N TYR A 45 3.99 -11.26 -8.86
CA TYR A 45 5.25 -11.25 -9.61
C TYR A 45 5.16 -11.85 -11.02
N PRO A 46 4.53 -13.02 -11.25
CA PRO A 46 4.49 -13.65 -12.58
C PRO A 46 3.85 -12.78 -13.68
N THR A 47 3.08 -11.78 -13.27
CA THR A 47 2.34 -10.88 -14.15
C THR A 47 2.75 -9.41 -14.01
N ALA A 48 3.75 -9.13 -13.18
CA ALA A 48 4.28 -7.78 -13.00
C ALA A 48 5.10 -7.37 -14.25
N PRO A 49 5.00 -6.11 -14.72
CA PRO A 49 5.84 -5.58 -15.79
C PRO A 49 7.33 -5.75 -15.52
N GLU A 50 7.75 -5.63 -14.27
CA GLU A 50 9.14 -5.79 -13.81
C GLU A 50 9.67 -7.21 -14.02
N ALA A 51 8.80 -8.21 -13.98
CA ALA A 51 9.15 -9.62 -14.21
C ALA A 51 9.22 -9.98 -15.69
N ARG A 52 9.08 -9.00 -16.60
CA ARG A 52 9.05 -9.20 -18.04
C ARG A 52 10.12 -8.34 -18.72
N PRO A 53 10.54 -8.69 -19.94
CA PRO A 53 11.38 -7.82 -20.75
C PRO A 53 10.78 -6.41 -20.88
N PRO A 54 11.60 -5.34 -20.87
CA PRO A 54 13.06 -5.36 -20.90
C PRO A 54 13.74 -5.48 -19.53
N TYR A 55 12.99 -5.46 -18.42
CA TYR A 55 13.56 -5.41 -17.07
C TYR A 55 14.02 -6.79 -16.58
N ASP A 56 13.17 -7.81 -16.75
CA ASP A 56 13.42 -9.20 -16.36
C ASP A 56 14.05 -9.32 -14.95
N LEU A 57 13.50 -8.56 -14.00
CA LEU A 57 14.06 -8.45 -12.65
C LEU A 57 13.85 -9.76 -11.90
N ASP A 58 14.94 -10.31 -11.35
CA ASP A 58 14.89 -11.48 -10.47
C ASP A 58 13.84 -11.31 -9.34
N PRO A 59 12.99 -12.32 -9.07
CA PRO A 59 11.92 -12.21 -8.08
C PRO A 59 12.44 -11.94 -6.67
N GLY A 60 13.60 -12.50 -6.31
CA GLY A 60 14.23 -12.29 -5.02
C GLY A 60 14.69 -10.84 -4.86
N LEU A 61 15.32 -10.29 -5.91
CA LEU A 61 15.75 -8.89 -5.93
C LEU A 61 14.56 -7.93 -5.87
N PHE A 62 13.51 -8.17 -6.67
CA PHE A 62 12.34 -7.29 -6.67
C PHE A 62 11.60 -7.33 -5.32
N TRP A 63 11.42 -8.53 -4.74
CA TRP A 63 10.87 -8.67 -3.39
C TRP A 63 11.70 -7.92 -2.35
N PHE A 64 13.03 -8.05 -2.41
CA PHE A 64 13.94 -7.36 -1.50
C PHE A 64 13.78 -5.84 -1.59
N MET A 65 13.77 -5.27 -2.81
CA MET A 65 13.56 -3.85 -3.02
C MET A 65 12.20 -3.37 -2.47
N LEU A 66 11.14 -4.15 -2.72
CA LEU A 66 9.80 -3.85 -2.23
C LEU A 66 9.75 -3.81 -0.70
N GLN A 67 10.41 -4.77 -0.04
CA GLN A 67 10.52 -4.85 1.41
C GLN A 67 11.34 -3.71 2.01
N GLN A 68 12.48 -3.34 1.42
CA GLN A 68 13.29 -2.22 1.89
C GLN A 68 12.51 -0.89 1.80
N ASN A 69 11.85 -0.65 0.66
CA ASN A 69 11.03 0.54 0.46
C ASN A 69 9.83 0.58 1.41
N SER A 70 9.18 -0.57 1.63
CA SER A 70 8.06 -0.69 2.55
C SER A 70 8.49 -0.41 4.00
N ARG A 71 9.57 -1.04 4.47
CA ARG A 71 10.08 -0.82 5.83
C ARG A 71 10.47 0.63 6.06
N LYS A 72 11.20 1.25 5.13
CA LYS A 72 11.60 2.67 5.23
C LYS A 72 10.38 3.58 5.28
N GLY A 73 9.42 3.38 4.38
CA GLY A 73 8.20 4.19 4.32
C GLY A 73 7.34 4.03 5.57
N LEU A 74 7.15 2.80 6.05
CA LEU A 74 6.35 2.52 7.25
C LEU A 74 6.96 3.16 8.50
N LEU A 75 8.28 3.04 8.69
CA LEU A 75 8.97 3.68 9.82
C LEU A 75 8.81 5.20 9.77
N ARG A 76 8.97 5.82 8.59
CA ARG A 76 8.75 7.25 8.42
C ARG A 76 7.31 7.66 8.73
N ALA A 77 6.32 6.92 8.23
CA ALA A 77 4.92 7.19 8.52
C ALA A 77 4.60 7.06 10.02
N LEU A 78 5.17 6.07 10.71
CA LEU A 78 4.98 5.89 12.15
C LEU A 78 5.66 6.98 12.99
N ASP A 79 6.80 7.49 12.53
CA ASP A 79 7.52 8.60 13.19
C ASP A 79 6.78 9.93 12.98
N ASP A 80 6.46 10.24 11.72
CA ASP A 80 5.84 11.51 11.35
C ASP A 80 4.35 11.57 11.66
N ARG A 81 3.64 10.45 11.81
CA ARG A 81 2.18 10.43 11.92
C ARG A 81 1.63 9.51 12.99
N GLY A 82 2.43 8.59 13.51
CA GLY A 82 1.94 7.60 14.45
C GLY A 82 1.53 8.21 15.80
N GLY A 83 0.52 7.63 16.44
CA GLY A 83 0.18 7.94 17.84
C GLY A 83 -0.64 9.21 18.04
N ARG A 84 -1.14 9.83 16.96
CA ARG A 84 -1.94 11.05 17.01
C ARG A 84 -3.06 11.01 15.97
N PRO A 85 -4.21 11.68 16.22
CA PRO A 85 -5.26 11.80 15.23
C PRO A 85 -4.73 12.40 13.92
N LEU A 86 -5.02 11.73 12.81
CA LEU A 86 -4.51 12.09 11.50
C LEU A 86 -5.42 13.12 10.81
N GLY A 87 -6.70 13.15 11.18
CA GLY A 87 -7.72 14.01 10.58
C GLY A 87 -8.09 13.57 9.16
N TYR A 88 -8.19 12.25 8.93
CA TYR A 88 -8.45 11.69 7.60
C TYR A 88 -9.79 12.15 7.01
N LEU A 89 -9.74 12.73 5.81
CA LEU A 89 -10.91 13.16 5.05
C LEU A 89 -11.24 12.24 3.87
N GLY A 90 -10.24 11.55 3.33
CA GLY A 90 -10.39 10.72 2.16
C GLY A 90 -9.10 10.56 1.39
N TYR A 91 -9.20 10.08 0.16
CA TYR A 91 -8.07 9.87 -0.73
C TYR A 91 -8.48 9.99 -2.18
N THR A 92 -7.49 10.12 -3.04
CA THR A 92 -7.62 10.04 -4.49
C THR A 92 -6.48 9.18 -5.00
N CYS A 93 -6.75 8.25 -5.90
CA CYS A 93 -5.73 7.54 -6.65
C CYS A 93 -5.76 8.03 -8.09
N ASP A 94 -4.66 7.85 -8.82
CA ASP A 94 -4.64 8.06 -10.26
C ASP A 94 -5.79 7.31 -10.95
N ASP A 95 -6.39 7.95 -11.96
CA ASP A 95 -7.62 7.49 -12.61
C ASP A 95 -7.41 6.23 -13.48
N GLU A 96 -6.16 5.95 -13.85
CA GLU A 96 -5.77 4.82 -14.71
C GLU A 96 -4.99 3.77 -13.91
N PRO A 97 -5.66 2.80 -13.26
CA PRO A 97 -4.95 1.71 -12.60
C PRO A 97 -4.27 0.79 -13.61
N SER A 98 -3.10 0.26 -13.26
CA SER A 98 -2.38 -0.68 -14.14
C SER A 98 -2.87 -2.12 -13.98
N GLN A 99 -2.96 -2.84 -15.09
CA GLN A 99 -3.39 -4.24 -15.12
C GLN A 99 -2.19 -5.19 -15.17
N HIS A 100 -2.03 -6.00 -14.13
CA HIS A 100 -0.93 -6.95 -13.95
C HIS A 100 -1.54 -8.36 -13.91
N GLY A 101 -1.92 -8.89 -15.08
CA GLY A 101 -2.62 -10.16 -15.18
C GLY A 101 -3.97 -10.13 -14.47
N GLY A 102 -4.16 -10.98 -13.45
CA GLY A 102 -5.38 -10.99 -12.64
C GLY A 102 -5.43 -9.93 -11.53
N ASN A 103 -4.50 -8.98 -11.53
CA ASN A 103 -4.39 -7.94 -10.51
C ASN A 103 -4.62 -6.55 -11.10
N THR A 104 -5.39 -5.73 -10.40
CA THR A 104 -5.47 -4.29 -10.63
C THR A 104 -4.55 -3.60 -9.63
N VAL A 105 -3.62 -2.78 -10.08
CA VAL A 105 -2.71 -2.00 -9.22
C VAL A 105 -3.14 -0.55 -9.24
N TRP A 106 -3.51 -0.04 -8.08
CA TRP A 106 -3.97 1.33 -7.90
C TRP A 106 -2.84 2.20 -7.35
N GLY A 107 -2.59 3.31 -8.02
CA GLY A 107 -1.81 4.40 -7.47
C GLY A 107 -0.95 5.11 -8.51
N PRO A 108 -0.22 6.16 -8.10
CA PRO A 108 -0.14 6.71 -6.74
C PRO A 108 -1.49 7.12 -6.13
N CYS A 109 -1.60 6.96 -4.82
CA CYS A 109 -2.74 7.44 -4.05
C CYS A 109 -2.29 8.53 -3.07
N LEU A 110 -3.10 9.58 -2.95
CA LEU A 110 -2.89 10.72 -2.09
C LEU A 110 -3.95 10.76 -1.00
N VAL A 111 -3.52 10.88 0.25
CA VAL A 111 -4.41 11.00 1.41
C VAL A 111 -4.66 12.47 1.68
N ARG A 112 -5.93 12.83 1.79
CA ARG A 112 -6.38 14.16 2.23
C ARG A 112 -6.65 14.13 3.73
N ARG A 113 -6.08 15.07 4.47
CA ARG A 113 -6.24 15.13 5.93
C ARG A 113 -6.18 16.55 6.50
N VAL A 114 -6.64 16.71 7.73
CA VAL A 114 -6.68 17.98 8.48
C VAL A 114 -5.80 17.87 9.73
N PRO A 115 -4.52 18.28 9.68
CA PRO A 115 -3.65 18.31 10.86
C PRO A 115 -4.12 19.31 11.93
N ALA A 116 -4.70 20.43 11.51
CA ALA A 116 -5.21 21.49 12.36
C ALA A 116 -6.45 22.12 11.71
N PRO A 117 -7.40 22.68 12.49
CA PRO A 117 -8.59 23.31 11.93
C PRO A 117 -8.25 24.35 10.87
N GLY A 118 -8.82 24.20 9.67
CA GLY A 118 -8.59 25.11 8.54
C GLY A 118 -7.38 24.78 7.66
N ASP A 119 -6.54 23.82 8.06
CA ASP A 119 -5.39 23.36 7.25
C ASP A 119 -5.69 21.98 6.65
N THR A 120 -5.78 21.89 5.33
CA THR A 120 -5.96 20.62 4.61
C THR A 120 -4.70 20.31 3.83
N VAL A 121 -4.09 19.16 4.12
CA VAL A 121 -2.90 18.68 3.43
C VAL A 121 -3.19 17.43 2.61
N VAL A 122 -2.45 17.29 1.51
CA VAL A 122 -2.52 16.17 0.58
C VAL A 122 -1.16 15.50 0.55
N GLU A 123 -1.10 14.24 0.96
CA GLU A 123 0.18 13.56 1.17
C GLU A 123 0.15 12.12 0.68
N ARG A 124 1.26 11.66 0.10
CA ARG A 124 1.42 10.24 -0.27
C ARG A 124 1.99 9.48 0.93
N LEU A 125 1.10 8.89 1.74
CA LEU A 125 1.48 8.19 2.99
C LEU A 125 1.96 6.75 2.78
N PHE A 126 1.67 6.15 1.62
CA PHE A 126 1.95 4.75 1.31
C PHE A 126 2.19 4.56 -0.20
N GLY A 127 2.51 3.33 -0.60
CA GLY A 127 2.80 2.94 -1.98
C GLY A 127 1.54 2.55 -2.77
N PRO A 128 1.68 1.74 -3.83
CA PRO A 128 0.52 1.24 -4.56
C PRO A 128 -0.34 0.26 -3.73
N ILE A 129 -1.61 0.14 -4.09
CA ILE A 129 -2.54 -0.87 -3.59
C ILE A 129 -2.70 -1.92 -4.68
N VAL A 130 -2.67 -3.19 -4.33
CA VAL A 130 -3.03 -4.29 -5.24
C VAL A 130 -4.42 -4.80 -4.90
N GLU A 131 -5.23 -4.96 -5.93
CA GLU A 131 -6.51 -5.62 -5.91
C GLU A 131 -6.44 -6.95 -6.64
N ARG A 132 -7.02 -7.99 -6.04
CA ARG A 132 -7.23 -9.28 -6.69
C ARG A 132 -8.47 -9.94 -6.12
N GLU A 133 -9.37 -10.39 -7.00
CA GLU A 133 -10.62 -11.07 -6.62
C GLU A 133 -11.42 -10.28 -5.55
N GLY A 134 -11.52 -8.95 -5.72
CA GLY A 134 -12.24 -8.05 -4.80
C GLY A 134 -11.58 -7.90 -3.43
N ARG A 135 -10.31 -8.27 -3.28
CA ARG A 135 -9.51 -8.09 -2.06
C ARG A 135 -8.39 -7.11 -2.29
N PHE A 136 -8.13 -6.27 -1.29
CA PHE A 136 -7.19 -5.17 -1.38
C PHE A 136 -6.10 -5.26 -0.30
N LYS A 137 -4.85 -5.06 -0.71
CA LYS A 137 -3.68 -4.92 0.19
C LYS A 137 -2.73 -3.85 -0.34
N PHE A 138 -1.87 -3.34 0.53
CA PHE A 138 -0.74 -2.52 0.08
C PHE A 138 0.31 -3.40 -0.59
N LEU A 139 0.75 -3.00 -1.79
CA LEU A 139 1.91 -3.60 -2.43
C LEU A 139 3.19 -3.21 -1.68
N SER A 140 3.26 -1.97 -1.22
CA SER A 140 4.37 -1.42 -0.43
C SER A 140 3.92 -0.23 0.40
N TYR A 141 4.63 0.05 1.49
CA TYR A 141 4.50 1.31 2.24
C TYR A 141 5.45 2.42 1.76
N GLY A 142 6.14 2.24 0.63
CA GLY A 142 6.99 3.29 0.06
C GLY A 142 6.22 4.60 -0.17
N ASN A 143 6.70 5.69 0.44
CA ASN A 143 5.99 6.97 0.50
C ASN A 143 6.91 8.16 0.16
N LYS A 144 6.34 9.36 0.08
CA LYS A 144 7.05 10.62 -0.20
C LYS A 144 6.82 11.66 0.91
N LEU A 145 6.78 11.18 2.16
CA LEU A 145 6.83 12.02 3.35
C LEU A 145 8.21 12.66 3.50
#